data_AF-A0A7V1IIW4-F1
#
_entry.id   AF-A0A7V1IIW4-F1
#
_cell.length_a   1.000
_cell.length_b   1.000
_cell.length_c   1.000
_cell.angle_alpha   90.00
_cell.angle_beta   90.00
_cell.angle_gamma   90.00
#
_symmetry.space_group_name_H-M   'P 1'
#
loop_
_entity.id
_entity.type
_entity.pdbx_description
1 polymer ?
#
loop_
_entity_poly.entity_id
_entity_poly.type
_entity_poly.pdbx_seq_one_letter_code
_entity_poly.pdbx_strand_id
1 'polypeptide(L)'
;MKSPGSPLFLRGSCALMIGLLAMACVSKPPALQTLTYPPDFSYVPRERLQSTMWILAAEVTRLDGLLRDADAPNDPRLKDEVRQSLRRMAASLEQIDYPGHMTQYPELNQHLARFEERVHQALRDVERTPPRFFLASTLSGSCFLCHVSGNEGQGQ
;
A
#
# COMPACT_ATOMS: atom_id res chain seq x y z
N MET A 1 4.36 59.41 -57.54
CA MET A 1 3.39 59.22 -56.43
C MET A 1 2.87 57.79 -56.48
N LYS A 2 3.37 56.89 -55.62
CA LYS A 2 2.74 55.59 -55.35
C LYS A 2 3.29 55.04 -54.03
N SER A 3 2.40 54.85 -53.06
CA SER A 3 2.70 54.37 -51.70
C SER A 3 2.55 52.84 -51.64
N PRO A 4 3.35 52.11 -50.84
CA PRO A 4 3.03 50.75 -50.41
C PRO A 4 2.46 50.76 -48.98
N GLY A 5 1.24 50.25 -48.82
CA GLY A 5 0.65 49.93 -47.52
C GLY A 5 1.03 48.50 -47.10
N SER A 6 1.48 48.34 -45.85
CA SER A 6 1.77 47.04 -45.22
C SER A 6 0.63 46.64 -44.27
N PRO A 7 0.20 45.37 -44.23
CA PRO A 7 -0.82 44.93 -43.28
C PRO A 7 -0.19 44.54 -41.94
N LEU A 8 -0.51 45.31 -40.90
CA LEU A 8 -0.04 45.15 -39.53
C LEU A 8 -1.22 44.74 -38.62
N PHE A 9 -1.81 43.56 -38.82
CA PHE A 9 -2.96 43.13 -38.00
C PHE A 9 -2.99 41.65 -37.56
N LEU A 10 -1.94 40.86 -37.84
CA LEU A 10 -1.97 39.41 -37.59
C LEU A 10 -1.17 38.94 -36.35
N ARG A 11 -1.02 39.77 -35.32
CA ARG A 11 -0.24 39.42 -34.10
C ARG A 11 -1.02 39.45 -32.78
N GLY A 12 -2.25 39.95 -32.76
CA GLY A 12 -3.03 40.10 -31.53
C GLY A 12 -3.73 38.81 -31.03
N SER A 13 -4.12 37.90 -31.93
CA SER A 13 -5.05 36.82 -31.57
C SER A 13 -4.42 35.60 -30.91
N CYS A 14 -3.12 35.34 -31.07
CA CYS A 14 -2.49 34.16 -30.45
C CYS A 14 -2.23 34.30 -28.94
N ALA A 15 -2.03 35.52 -28.44
CA ALA A 15 -1.70 35.73 -27.03
C ALA A 15 -2.90 35.48 -26.10
N LEU A 16 -4.14 35.72 -26.58
CA LEU A 16 -5.35 35.59 -25.77
C LEU A 16 -5.74 34.12 -25.52
N MET A 17 -5.48 33.23 -26.47
CA MET A 17 -5.81 31.80 -26.34
C MET A 17 -4.89 31.06 -25.34
N ILE A 18 -3.65 31.50 -25.18
CA ILE A 18 -2.69 30.86 -24.25
C ILE A 18 -3.06 31.18 -22.78
N GLY A 19 -3.62 32.36 -22.52
CA GLY A 19 -4.03 32.76 -21.17
C GLY A 19 -5.21 31.93 -20.62
N LEU A 20 -6.19 31.56 -21.47
CA LEU A 20 -7.36 30.80 -21.02
C LEU A 20 -7.04 29.33 -20.68
N LEU A 21 -6.09 28.68 -21.36
CA LEU A 21 -5.73 27.29 -21.04
C LEU A 21 -4.99 27.17 -19.70
N ALA A 22 -4.25 28.21 -19.27
CA ALA A 22 -3.51 28.18 -18.01
C ALA A 22 -4.42 28.17 -16.77
N MET A 23 -5.62 28.76 -16.83
CA MET A 23 -6.57 28.75 -15.71
C MET A 23 -7.35 27.43 -15.56
N ALA A 24 -7.44 26.61 -16.61
CA ALA A 24 -8.15 25.33 -16.57
C ALA A 24 -7.39 24.24 -15.79
N CYS A 25 -6.07 24.37 -15.63
CA CYS A 25 -5.24 23.35 -14.95
C CYS A 25 -5.15 23.51 -13.42
N VAL A 26 -5.63 24.60 -12.84
CA VAL A 26 -5.44 24.90 -11.41
C VAL A 26 -6.64 24.49 -10.54
N SER A 27 -7.79 24.22 -11.14
CA SER A 27 -9.04 24.00 -10.40
C SER A 27 -9.49 22.54 -10.53
N LYS A 28 -9.05 21.65 -9.63
CA LYS A 28 -9.76 20.37 -9.42
C LYS A 28 -11.02 20.68 -8.61
N PRO A 29 -12.23 20.56 -9.18
CA PRO A 29 -13.44 20.87 -8.42
C PRO A 29 -13.65 19.78 -7.37
N PRO A 30 -13.71 20.12 -6.06
CA PRO A 30 -13.95 19.15 -4.99
C PRO A 30 -15.30 18.42 -5.15
N ALA A 31 -16.26 19.02 -5.86
CA ALA A 31 -17.60 18.47 -6.08
C ALA A 31 -17.64 17.17 -6.89
N LEU A 32 -16.63 16.90 -7.74
CA LEU A 32 -16.59 15.63 -8.48
C LEU A 32 -16.13 14.46 -7.59
N GLN A 33 -15.25 14.72 -6.61
CA GLN A 33 -14.78 13.67 -5.69
C GLN A 33 -15.91 13.18 -4.77
N THR A 34 -16.84 14.06 -4.38
CA THR A 34 -17.99 13.71 -3.55
C THR A 34 -18.99 12.79 -4.24
N LEU A 35 -19.00 12.75 -5.58
CA LEU A 35 -19.93 11.93 -6.35
C LEU A 35 -19.37 10.51 -6.64
N THR A 36 -18.05 10.36 -6.71
CA THR A 36 -17.38 9.08 -7.03
C THR A 36 -16.70 8.41 -5.84
N TYR A 37 -16.43 9.13 -4.76
CA TYR A 37 -15.77 8.58 -3.57
C TYR A 37 -16.54 8.94 -2.30
N PRO A 38 -16.60 8.02 -1.31
CA PRO A 38 -17.14 8.35 -0.01
C PRO A 38 -16.35 9.51 0.61
N PRO A 39 -17.00 10.36 1.44
CA PRO A 39 -16.38 11.55 2.02
C PRO A 39 -15.15 11.23 2.89
N ASP A 40 -15.04 9.99 3.36
CA ASP A 40 -13.96 9.50 4.22
C ASP A 40 -12.86 8.76 3.43
N PHE A 41 -12.89 8.83 2.10
CA PHE A 41 -11.91 8.17 1.25
C PHE A 41 -10.57 8.92 1.25
N SER A 42 -9.52 8.26 1.71
CA SER A 42 -8.14 8.75 1.65
C SER A 42 -7.21 7.68 1.09
N TYR A 43 -6.26 8.10 0.24
CA TYR A 43 -5.20 7.20 -0.17
C TYR A 43 -4.19 6.98 0.94
N VAL A 44 -3.65 5.76 1.02
CA VAL A 44 -2.48 5.47 1.85
C VAL A 44 -1.25 6.14 1.24
N PRO A 45 -0.51 6.99 1.99
CA PRO A 45 0.73 7.61 1.51
C PRO A 45 1.79 6.55 1.16
N ARG A 46 2.59 6.81 0.12
CA ARG A 46 3.64 5.87 -0.32
C ARG A 46 4.65 5.57 0.77
N GLU A 47 5.05 6.59 1.53
CA GLU A 47 6.02 6.51 2.61
C GLU A 47 5.50 5.58 3.72
N ARG A 48 4.20 5.68 4.02
CA ARG A 48 3.56 4.79 5.00
C ARG A 48 3.58 3.35 4.51
N LEU A 49 3.15 3.11 3.27
CA LEU A 49 3.18 1.76 2.68
C LEU A 49 4.59 1.17 2.70
N GLN A 50 5.61 1.95 2.33
CA GLN A 50 7.02 1.52 2.38
C GLN A 50 7.49 1.19 3.80
N SER A 51 7.17 2.04 4.78
CA SER A 51 7.53 1.80 6.18
C SER A 51 6.85 0.56 6.74
N THR A 52 5.58 0.33 6.42
CA THR A 52 4.83 -0.86 6.82
C THR A 52 5.47 -2.11 6.21
N MET A 53 5.78 -2.11 4.90
CA MET A 53 6.43 -3.25 4.24
C MET A 53 7.81 -3.55 4.84
N TRP A 54 8.59 -2.52 5.21
CA TRP A 54 9.89 -2.71 5.87
C TRP A 54 9.74 -3.41 7.23
N ILE A 55 8.77 -2.98 8.05
CA ILE A 55 8.47 -3.63 9.34
C ILE A 55 8.02 -5.08 9.12
N LEU A 56 7.12 -5.32 8.17
CA LEU A 56 6.64 -6.67 7.87
C LEU A 56 7.78 -7.59 7.41
N ALA A 57 8.68 -7.12 6.55
CA ALA A 57 9.84 -7.90 6.11
C ALA A 57 10.78 -8.25 7.29
N ALA A 58 11.02 -7.30 8.19
CA ALA A 58 11.85 -7.53 9.37
C ALA A 58 11.22 -8.57 10.31
N GLU A 59 9.92 -8.44 10.58
CA GLU A 59 9.22 -9.36 11.49
C GLU A 59 9.04 -10.76 10.89
N VAL A 60 8.74 -10.88 9.59
CA VAL A 60 8.69 -12.20 8.91
C VAL A 60 10.06 -12.89 8.93
N THR A 61 11.15 -12.15 8.70
CA THR A 61 12.51 -12.68 8.79
C THR A 61 12.84 -13.15 10.20
N ARG A 62 12.48 -12.35 11.21
CA ARG A 62 12.63 -12.73 12.62
C ARG A 62 11.83 -13.99 12.93
N LEU A 63 10.58 -14.05 12.49
CA LEU A 63 9.68 -15.18 12.74
C LEU A 63 10.24 -16.47 12.12
N ASP A 64 10.75 -16.41 10.90
CA ASP A 64 11.40 -17.56 10.24
C ASP A 64 12.60 -18.08 11.05
N GLY A 65 13.45 -17.17 11.53
CA GLY A 65 14.57 -17.51 12.41
C GLY A 65 14.12 -18.21 13.70
N LEU A 66 13.13 -17.65 14.40
CA LEU A 66 12.60 -18.23 15.64
C LEU A 66 12.07 -19.65 15.44
N LEU A 67 11.36 -19.89 14.34
CA LEU A 67 10.74 -21.17 14.07
C LEU A 67 11.74 -22.22 13.55
N ARG A 68 12.79 -21.79 12.85
CA ARG A 68 13.84 -22.67 12.34
C ARG A 68 14.82 -23.11 13.42
N ASP A 69 15.12 -22.23 14.37
CA ASP A 69 16.07 -22.49 15.46
C ASP A 69 15.38 -23.06 16.71
N ALA A 70 14.10 -23.40 16.62
CA ALA A 70 13.32 -23.94 17.72
C ALA A 70 13.70 -25.40 18.05
N ASP A 71 14.48 -25.59 19.12
CA ASP A 71 14.86 -26.92 19.61
C ASP A 71 13.68 -27.69 20.24
N ALA A 72 12.71 -26.98 20.82
CA ALA A 72 11.55 -27.57 21.47
C ALA A 72 10.25 -26.78 21.16
N PRO A 73 9.23 -27.41 20.54
CA PRO A 73 8.00 -26.74 20.14
C PRO A 73 7.09 -26.32 21.32
N ASN A 74 7.43 -26.71 22.55
CA ASN A 74 6.69 -26.34 23.76
C ASN A 74 7.45 -25.36 24.66
N ASP A 75 8.55 -24.75 24.19
CA ASP A 75 9.24 -23.71 24.95
C ASP A 75 8.30 -22.48 25.11
N PRO A 76 7.94 -22.08 26.35
CA PRO A 76 7.15 -20.88 26.59
C PRO A 76 7.78 -19.61 25.99
N ARG A 77 9.12 -19.53 25.91
CA ARG A 77 9.83 -18.39 25.31
C ARG A 77 9.56 -18.29 23.82
N LEU A 78 9.63 -19.42 23.10
CA LEU A 78 9.32 -19.46 21.67
C LEU A 78 7.90 -18.96 21.41
N LYS A 79 6.92 -19.43 22.19
CA LYS A 79 5.52 -18.97 22.09
C LYS A 79 5.44 -17.44 22.23
N ASP A 80 6.09 -16.88 23.25
CA ASP A 80 6.05 -15.45 23.54
C ASP A 80 6.72 -14.60 22.45
N GLU A 81 7.85 -15.04 21.92
CA GLU A 81 8.58 -14.33 20.87
C GLU A 81 7.84 -14.36 19.53
N VAL A 82 7.31 -15.51 19.14
CA VAL A 82 6.46 -15.65 17.95
C VAL A 82 5.21 -14.77 18.07
N ARG A 83 4.53 -14.83 19.22
CA ARG A 83 3.37 -13.99 19.52
C ARG A 83 3.69 -12.51 19.42
N GLN A 84 4.83 -12.07 19.96
CA GLN A 84 5.24 -10.67 19.90
C GLN A 84 5.49 -10.22 18.47
N SER A 85 6.15 -11.05 17.66
CA SER A 85 6.41 -10.74 16.25
C SER A 85 5.10 -10.59 15.46
N LEU A 86 4.17 -11.54 15.64
CA LEU A 86 2.84 -11.48 15.02
C LEU A 86 2.04 -10.23 15.42
N ARG A 87 2.11 -9.81 16.69
CA ARG A 87 1.46 -8.57 17.15
C ARG A 87 2.06 -7.33 16.51
N ARG A 88 3.38 -7.28 16.32
CA ARG A 88 4.04 -6.19 15.61
C ARG A 88 3.64 -6.13 14.13
N MET A 89 3.46 -7.28 13.48
CA MET A 89 2.92 -7.34 12.12
C MET A 89 1.49 -6.80 12.04
N ALA A 90 0.59 -7.27 12.93
CA ALA A 90 -0.79 -6.80 12.98
C ALA A 90 -0.87 -5.28 13.18
N ALA A 91 -0.16 -4.74 14.19
CA ALA A 91 -0.12 -3.31 14.45
C ALA A 91 0.47 -2.48 13.31
N SER A 92 1.32 -3.06 12.45
CA SER A 92 1.84 -2.40 11.26
C SER A 92 0.82 -2.36 10.13
N LEU A 93 0.02 -3.42 9.98
CA LEU A 93 -1.06 -3.53 8.99
C LEU A 93 -2.21 -2.56 9.29
N GLU A 94 -2.57 -2.40 10.57
CA GLU A 94 -3.57 -1.43 11.02
C GLU A 94 -3.23 0.03 10.60
N GLN A 95 -1.96 0.33 10.30
CA GLN A 95 -1.57 1.67 9.84
C GLN A 95 -1.99 1.95 8.39
N ILE A 96 -2.21 0.91 7.59
CA ILE A 96 -2.53 0.99 6.16
C ILE A 96 -3.91 0.42 5.82
N ASP A 97 -4.47 -0.47 6.64
CA ASP A 97 -5.80 -1.05 6.47
C ASP A 97 -6.78 -0.47 7.50
N TYR A 98 -7.30 0.73 7.21
CA TYR A 98 -8.30 1.41 8.04
C TYR A 98 -9.55 1.69 7.18
N PRO A 99 -10.78 1.60 7.71
CA PRO A 99 -11.98 1.91 6.94
C PRO A 99 -11.90 3.28 6.27
N GLY A 100 -12.04 3.32 4.94
CA GLY A 100 -11.88 4.54 4.13
C GLY A 100 -10.46 4.82 3.64
N HIS A 101 -9.45 4.10 4.13
CA HIS A 101 -8.08 4.16 3.64
C HIS A 101 -7.77 2.97 2.74
N MET A 102 -7.56 3.26 1.45
CA MET A 102 -7.21 2.24 0.48
C MET A 102 -6.00 2.68 -0.32
N THR A 103 -5.21 1.73 -0.78
CA THR A 103 -4.25 2.02 -1.84
C THR A 103 -5.03 2.26 -3.13
N GLN A 104 -4.44 2.99 -4.07
CA GLN A 104 -5.01 3.17 -5.41
C GLN A 104 -5.07 1.86 -6.23
N TYR A 105 -4.57 0.75 -5.69
CA TYR A 105 -4.46 -0.54 -6.34
C TYR A 105 -5.39 -1.56 -5.66
N PRO A 106 -6.57 -1.89 -6.25
CA PRO A 106 -7.53 -2.81 -5.65
C PRO A 106 -6.95 -4.18 -5.32
N GLU A 107 -6.06 -4.70 -6.17
CA GLU A 107 -5.39 -5.99 -5.95
C GLU A 107 -4.54 -5.96 -4.67
N LEU A 108 -3.74 -4.91 -4.47
CA LEU A 108 -2.93 -4.74 -3.27
C LEU A 108 -3.81 -4.72 -2.01
N ASN A 109 -4.96 -4.03 -2.04
CA ASN A 109 -5.89 -4.01 -0.90
C ASN A 109 -6.41 -5.42 -0.56
N GLN A 110 -6.76 -6.22 -1.57
CA GLN A 110 -7.20 -7.61 -1.36
C GLN A 110 -6.08 -8.50 -0.82
N HIS A 111 -4.84 -8.26 -1.24
CA HIS A 111 -3.68 -8.98 -0.75
C HIS A 111 -3.36 -8.63 0.71
N LEU A 112 -3.43 -7.34 1.07
CA LEU A 112 -3.23 -6.86 2.43
C LEU A 112 -4.28 -7.43 3.39
N ALA A 113 -5.57 -7.34 3.07
CA ALA A 113 -6.64 -7.88 3.91
C ALA A 113 -6.50 -9.40 4.12
N ARG A 114 -6.15 -10.15 3.07
CA ARG A 114 -5.88 -11.61 3.19
C ARG A 114 -4.66 -11.90 4.05
N PHE A 115 -3.60 -11.10 3.94
CA PHE A 115 -2.41 -11.26 4.76
C PHE A 115 -2.70 -10.95 6.23
N GLU A 116 -3.44 -9.88 6.51
CA GLU A 116 -3.88 -9.50 7.85
C GLU A 116 -4.70 -10.61 8.53
N GLU A 117 -5.70 -11.17 7.83
CA GLU A 117 -6.48 -12.29 8.37
C GLU A 117 -5.58 -13.50 8.70
N ARG A 118 -4.56 -13.79 7.89
CA ARG A 118 -3.59 -14.87 8.19
C ARG A 118 -2.75 -14.57 9.42
N VAL A 119 -2.33 -13.32 9.61
CA VAL A 119 -1.59 -12.90 10.83
C VAL A 119 -2.47 -13.09 12.07
N HIS A 120 -3.74 -12.68 12.01
CA HIS A 120 -4.67 -12.88 13.12
C HIS A 120 -4.99 -14.36 13.38
N GLN A 121 -5.13 -15.18 12.33
CA GLN A 121 -5.26 -16.63 12.50
C GLN A 121 -4.04 -17.24 13.16
N ALA A 122 -2.83 -16.87 12.73
CA ALA A 122 -1.58 -17.33 13.34
C ALA A 122 -1.49 -16.91 14.82
N LEU A 123 -1.92 -15.69 15.17
CA LEU A 123 -2.02 -15.26 16.57
C LEU A 123 -2.94 -16.19 17.38
N ARG A 124 -4.15 -16.45 16.89
CA ARG A 124 -5.10 -17.35 17.56
C ARG A 124 -4.52 -18.76 17.74
N ASP A 125 -3.78 -19.27 16.76
CA ASP A 125 -3.16 -20.58 16.79
C ASP A 125 -1.99 -20.69 17.80
N VAL A 126 -1.18 -19.64 17.90
CA VAL A 126 -0.06 -19.55 18.86
C VAL A 126 -0.56 -19.44 20.30
N GLU A 127 -1.70 -18.77 20.52
CA GLU A 127 -2.26 -18.61 21.87
C GLU A 127 -2.86 -19.91 22.45
N ARG A 128 -3.09 -20.94 21.62
CA ARG A 128 -3.61 -22.25 22.07
C ARG A 128 -2.66 -22.98 23.03
N THR A 129 -3.20 -24.02 23.66
CA THR A 129 -2.47 -24.96 24.53
C THR A 129 -2.74 -26.40 24.05
N PRO A 130 -1.78 -27.10 23.41
CA PRO A 130 -0.44 -26.63 23.03
C PRO A 130 -0.47 -25.58 21.90
N PRO A 131 0.56 -24.73 21.76
CA PRO A 131 0.65 -23.74 20.70
C PRO A 131 0.79 -24.40 19.32
N ARG A 132 0.25 -23.78 18.28
CA ARG A 132 0.38 -24.24 16.89
C ARG A 132 1.11 -23.19 16.05
N PHE A 133 2.29 -23.54 15.54
CA PHE A 133 3.14 -22.62 14.77
C PHE A 133 3.03 -22.75 13.25
N PHE A 134 2.26 -23.72 12.75
CA PHE A 134 2.15 -24.00 11.32
C PHE A 134 1.71 -22.78 10.49
N LEU A 135 0.69 -22.04 10.93
CA LEU A 135 0.27 -20.85 10.17
C LEU A 135 1.35 -19.77 10.18
N ALA A 136 2.00 -19.55 11.33
CA ALA A 136 3.10 -18.61 11.47
C ALA A 136 4.25 -18.94 10.51
N SER A 137 4.62 -20.22 10.37
CA SER A 137 5.69 -20.64 9.44
C SER A 137 5.36 -20.44 7.96
N THR A 138 4.09 -20.23 7.60
CA THR A 138 3.68 -19.99 6.21
C THR A 138 3.56 -18.51 5.83
N LEU A 139 3.75 -17.59 6.79
CA LEU A 139 3.60 -16.16 6.53
C LEU A 139 4.66 -15.64 5.56
N SER A 140 5.89 -16.15 5.60
CA SER A 140 6.95 -15.82 4.64
C SER A 140 6.55 -16.16 3.20
N GLY A 141 5.88 -17.31 3.00
CA GLY A 141 5.31 -17.71 1.72
C GLY A 141 4.25 -16.75 1.18
N SER A 142 3.53 -16.05 2.07
CA SER A 142 2.46 -15.12 1.69
C SER A 142 3.00 -13.83 1.06
N CYS A 143 4.25 -13.45 1.36
CA CYS A 143 4.91 -12.31 0.74
C CYS A 143 5.07 -12.51 -0.78
N PHE A 144 5.39 -13.73 -1.22
CA PHE A 144 5.55 -14.05 -2.64
C PHE A 144 4.26 -13.89 -3.44
N LEU A 145 3.10 -14.12 -2.82
CA LEU A 145 1.79 -13.99 -3.48
C LEU A 145 1.53 -12.56 -3.98
N CYS A 146 2.18 -11.56 -3.39
CA CYS A 146 2.04 -10.15 -3.78
C CYS A 146 3.21 -9.68 -4.64
N HIS A 147 4.42 -10.17 -4.36
CA HIS A 147 5.65 -9.68 -5.01
C HIS A 147 6.02 -10.40 -6.30
N VAL A 148 5.49 -11.60 -6.58
CA VAL A 148 5.74 -12.31 -7.85
C VAL A 148 4.94 -11.67 -9.00
N SER A 149 3.71 -11.23 -8.74
CA SER A 149 2.84 -10.57 -9.74
C SER A 149 3.30 -9.16 -10.14
N GLY A 150 4.21 -8.54 -9.40
CA GLY A 150 4.73 -7.21 -9.69
C GLY A 150 5.79 -7.14 -10.80
N ASN A 151 6.33 -8.29 -11.23
CA ASN A 151 7.40 -8.36 -12.25
C ASN A 151 6.89 -8.66 -13.67
N GLU A 152 5.61 -8.95 -13.87
CA GLU A 152 5.05 -9.24 -15.20
C GLU A 152 4.77 -7.96 -16.03
N GLY A 153 5.03 -6.76 -15.49
CA GLY A 153 4.78 -5.47 -16.15
C GLY A 153 6.02 -4.64 -16.52
N GLN A 154 7.26 -5.13 -16.34
CA GLN A 154 8.50 -4.40 -16.68
C GLN A 154 9.24 -4.99 -17.89
N GLY A 155 8.50 -5.60 -18.81
CA GLY A 155 9.04 -6.15 -20.06
C GLY A 155 8.07 -5.98 -21.22
N GLN A 156 7.80 -4.73 -21.61
CA GLN A 156 7.28 -4.35 -22.92
C GLN A 156 7.65 -2.90 -23.23
#